data_AF-A0A7V4MYQ3-F1
#
_entry.id   AF-A0A7V4MYQ3-F1
#
_cell.length_a   1.000
_cell.length_b   1.000
_cell.length_c   1.000
_cell.angle_alpha   90.00
_cell.angle_beta   90.00
_cell.angle_gamma   90.00
#
_symmetry.space_group_name_H-M   'P 1'
#
loop_
_entity.id
_entity.type
_entity.pdbx_description
1 polymer ?
#
loop_
_entity_poly.entity_id
_entity_poly.type
_entity_poly.pdbx_seq_one_letter_code
_entity_poly.pdbx_strand_id
1 'polypeptide(L)'
;MRLQIAPETLVDLGLTPAIAGDLSRRLEALDPDLPAPQLWRHMSREVLTPDLPFPVHRLMYREVFKDWDAAQGPPPAWTPTEEEVEASNIAAFAKKVGLASVHDLHAWSVENREEFWRQVVEVLGIRFREAPTSVVDLRRGVEYPRWFPGARMNIAESCFQAQADAPAIVYQPEGGGIQVATYGELDRLSNRFARALVTSGLPRESSVALVMPMTLEAVAAYLGVVKAGYAVASIADSFAADEIATRLRIASSGLAVTLDVM
;
A
#
# COMPACT_ATOMS: atom_id res chain seq x y z
N MET A 1 -9.85 -28.88 21.33
CA MET A 1 -8.77 -28.66 22.31
C MET A 1 -9.26 -27.75 23.43
N ARG A 2 -9.32 -28.21 24.69
CA ARG A 2 -9.66 -27.33 25.83
C ARG A 2 -8.39 -26.65 26.34
N LEU A 3 -8.37 -25.33 26.34
CA LEU A 3 -7.33 -24.53 26.97
C LEU A 3 -7.60 -24.46 28.47
N GLN A 4 -6.90 -25.29 29.24
CA GLN A 4 -6.97 -25.28 30.70
C GLN A 4 -5.64 -24.75 31.23
N ILE A 5 -5.62 -23.46 31.57
CA ILE A 5 -4.43 -22.80 32.12
C ILE A 5 -4.77 -22.38 33.55
N ALA A 6 -4.07 -22.98 34.51
CA ALA A 6 -4.33 -22.74 35.92
C ALA A 6 -4.06 -21.26 36.28
N PRO A 7 -4.90 -20.62 37.11
CA PRO A 7 -4.68 -19.25 37.56
C PRO A 7 -3.29 -19.03 38.18
N GLU A 8 -2.74 -20.04 38.85
CA GLU A 8 -1.40 -20.00 39.46
C GLU A 8 -0.31 -19.78 38.39
N THR A 9 -0.43 -20.46 37.25
CA THR A 9 0.50 -20.26 36.11
C THR A 9 0.43 -18.84 35.57
N LEU A 10 -0.76 -18.23 35.56
CA LEU A 10 -0.94 -16.85 35.12
C LEU A 10 -0.38 -15.83 36.12
N VAL A 11 -0.47 -16.12 37.42
CA VAL A 11 0.16 -15.32 38.48
C VAL A 11 1.69 -15.35 38.36
N ASP A 12 2.27 -16.52 38.10
CA ASP A 12 3.72 -16.67 37.87
C ASP A 12 4.22 -15.87 36.66
N LEU A 13 3.34 -15.58 35.70
CA LEU A 13 3.61 -14.74 34.53
C LEU A 13 3.39 -13.23 34.77
N GLY A 14 3.11 -12.84 36.03
CA GLY A 14 3.03 -11.44 36.45
C GLY A 14 1.62 -10.87 36.51
N LEU A 15 0.57 -11.69 36.49
CA LEU A 15 -0.81 -11.24 36.74
C LEU A 15 -1.15 -11.22 38.23
N THR A 16 -2.06 -10.32 38.60
CA THR A 16 -2.67 -10.38 39.94
C THR A 16 -3.63 -11.57 40.03
N PRO A 17 -3.84 -12.16 41.21
CA PRO A 17 -4.75 -13.31 41.36
C PRO A 17 -6.17 -13.06 40.83
N ALA A 18 -6.68 -11.83 40.97
CA ALA A 18 -7.99 -11.45 40.45
C ALA A 18 -8.04 -11.48 38.91
N ILE A 19 -7.05 -10.88 38.24
CA ILE A 19 -6.96 -10.86 36.77
C ILE A 19 -6.68 -12.27 36.23
N ALA A 20 -5.79 -13.02 36.89
CA ALA A 20 -5.48 -14.40 36.54
C ALA A 20 -6.71 -15.32 36.61
N GLY A 21 -7.49 -15.24 37.69
CA GLY A 21 -8.72 -16.03 37.85
C GLY A 21 -9.80 -15.64 36.84
N ASP A 22 -9.92 -14.35 36.50
CA ASP A 22 -10.84 -13.91 35.46
C ASP A 22 -10.44 -14.41 34.07
N LEU A 23 -9.17 -14.23 33.70
CA LEU A 23 -8.64 -14.68 32.42
C LEU A 23 -8.75 -16.20 32.26
N SER A 24 -8.43 -16.98 33.29
CA SER A 24 -8.58 -18.44 33.30
C SER A 24 -10.02 -18.87 32.97
N ARG A 25 -11.03 -18.25 33.60
CA ARG A 25 -12.44 -18.56 33.32
C ARG A 25 -12.85 -18.20 31.89
N ARG A 26 -12.36 -17.07 31.36
CA ARG A 26 -12.63 -16.65 29.98
C ARG A 26 -12.00 -17.62 28.97
N LEU A 27 -10.81 -18.15 29.27
CA LEU A 27 -10.14 -19.16 28.44
C LEU A 27 -10.90 -20.50 28.45
N GLU A 28 -11.42 -20.92 29.60
CA GLU A 28 -12.24 -22.15 29.72
C GLU A 28 -13.58 -22.05 28.99
N ALA A 29 -14.13 -20.85 28.84
CA ALA A 29 -15.38 -20.59 28.13
C ALA A 29 -15.22 -20.58 26.60
N LEU A 30 -13.99 -20.67 26.07
CA LEU A 30 -13.74 -20.71 24.63
C LEU A 30 -14.24 -22.01 24.01
N ASP A 31 -14.78 -21.91 22.80
CA ASP A 31 -15.17 -23.08 22.01
C ASP A 31 -13.93 -23.93 21.69
N PRO A 32 -13.82 -25.15 22.25
CA PRO A 32 -12.66 -25.99 22.06
C PRO A 32 -12.59 -26.59 20.65
N ASP A 33 -13.66 -26.57 19.88
CA ASP A 33 -13.73 -27.22 18.58
C ASP A 33 -13.33 -26.29 17.43
N LEU A 34 -13.05 -25.01 17.73
CA LEU A 34 -12.51 -24.06 16.76
C LEU A 34 -11.12 -24.49 16.25
N PRO A 35 -10.85 -24.40 14.93
CA PRO A 35 -9.51 -24.53 14.39
C PRO A 35 -8.54 -23.53 15.04
N ALA A 36 -7.28 -23.94 15.24
CA ALA A 36 -6.28 -23.14 15.96
C ALA A 36 -6.17 -21.66 15.47
N PRO A 37 -6.17 -21.35 14.16
CA PRO A 37 -6.14 -19.96 13.70
C PRO A 37 -7.39 -19.16 14.09
N GLN A 38 -8.57 -19.79 14.10
CA GLN A 38 -9.82 -19.14 14.48
C GLN A 38 -9.89 -18.93 15.99
N LEU A 39 -9.45 -19.93 16.77
CA LEU A 39 -9.32 -19.83 18.22
C LEU A 39 -8.35 -18.72 18.62
N TRP A 40 -7.18 -18.65 17.97
CA TRP A 40 -6.21 -17.58 18.20
C TRP A 40 -6.79 -16.21 17.86
N ARG A 41 -7.47 -16.06 16.72
CA ARG A 41 -8.10 -14.80 16.32
C ARG A 41 -9.11 -14.33 17.35
N HIS A 42 -10.02 -15.21 17.78
CA HIS A 42 -11.00 -14.88 18.81
C HIS A 42 -10.31 -14.48 20.11
N MET A 43 -9.31 -15.25 20.56
CA MET A 43 -8.58 -14.96 21.78
C MET A 43 -7.84 -13.60 21.72
N SER A 44 -7.18 -13.30 20.61
CA SER A 44 -6.44 -12.04 20.42
C SER A 44 -7.33 -10.80 20.36
N ARG A 45 -8.60 -10.95 19.95
CA ARG A 45 -9.55 -9.84 19.80
C ARG A 45 -10.40 -9.64 21.04
N GLU A 46 -10.90 -10.73 21.63
CA GLU A 46 -11.95 -10.69 22.64
C GLU A 46 -11.48 -11.08 24.04
N VAL A 47 -10.31 -11.72 24.17
CA VAL A 47 -9.81 -12.24 25.45
C VAL A 47 -8.60 -11.45 25.95
N LEU A 48 -7.57 -11.36 25.11
CA LEU A 48 -6.31 -10.70 25.44
C LEU A 48 -6.42 -9.19 25.28
N THR A 49 -5.73 -8.44 26.15
CA THR A 49 -5.61 -6.98 26.06
C THR A 49 -4.13 -6.57 26.02
N PRO A 50 -3.81 -5.40 25.43
CA PRO A 50 -2.43 -4.90 25.38
C PRO A 50 -1.76 -4.74 26.76
N ASP A 51 -2.56 -4.54 27.82
CA ASP A 51 -2.06 -4.35 29.18
C ASP A 51 -1.61 -5.65 29.87
N LEU A 52 -1.96 -6.82 29.33
CA LEU A 52 -1.50 -8.09 29.88
C LEU A 52 0.02 -8.26 29.63
N PRO A 53 0.78 -8.83 30.58
CA PRO A 53 2.20 -9.10 30.38
C PRO A 53 2.46 -9.94 29.13
N PHE A 54 3.45 -9.54 28.34
CA PHE A 54 3.83 -10.27 27.12
C PHE A 54 4.04 -11.79 27.30
N PRO A 55 4.61 -12.29 28.42
CA PRO A 55 4.72 -13.73 28.66
C PRO A 55 3.37 -14.48 28.64
N VAL A 56 2.27 -13.83 29.03
CA VAL A 56 0.91 -14.40 28.98
C VAL A 56 0.48 -14.60 27.53
N HIS A 57 0.61 -13.56 26.68
CA HIS A 57 0.32 -13.64 25.24
C HIS A 57 1.13 -14.76 24.57
N ARG A 58 2.42 -14.86 24.91
CA ARG A 58 3.30 -15.90 24.38
C ARG A 58 2.90 -17.30 24.82
N LEU A 59 2.50 -17.48 26.08
CA LEU A 59 1.99 -18.77 26.57
C LEU A 59 0.74 -19.16 25.77
N MET A 60 -0.24 -18.25 25.66
CA MET A 60 -1.48 -18.50 24.93
C MET A 60 -1.22 -18.91 23.49
N TYR A 61 -0.36 -18.17 22.79
CA TYR A 61 0.00 -18.47 21.41
C TYR A 61 0.58 -19.88 21.25
N ARG A 62 1.50 -20.25 22.15
CA ARG A 62 2.13 -21.58 22.15
C ARG A 62 1.13 -22.68 22.43
N GLU A 63 0.20 -22.47 23.35
CA GLU A 63 -0.83 -23.46 23.66
C GLU A 63 -1.83 -23.64 22.52
N VAL A 64 -2.25 -22.54 21.88
CA VAL A 64 -3.17 -22.60 20.73
C VAL A 64 -2.55 -23.36 19.56
N PHE A 65 -1.26 -23.15 19.31
CA PHE A 65 -0.55 -23.72 18.16
C PHE A 65 0.39 -24.88 18.52
N LYS A 66 0.24 -25.51 19.69
CA LYS A 66 1.16 -26.58 20.15
C LYS A 66 1.22 -27.78 19.21
N ASP A 67 0.09 -28.07 18.55
CA ASP A 67 -0.09 -29.17 17.61
C ASP A 67 -0.12 -28.68 16.15
N TRP A 68 0.38 -27.46 15.89
CA TRP A 68 0.39 -26.88 14.54
C TRP A 68 1.29 -27.69 13.59
N ASP A 69 0.75 -28.02 12.43
CA ASP A 69 1.48 -28.73 11.39
C ASP A 69 2.48 -27.79 10.72
N ALA A 70 3.76 -28.00 10.99
CA ALA A 70 4.85 -27.21 10.42
C ALA A 70 4.93 -27.29 8.89
N ALA A 71 4.33 -28.29 8.23
CA ALA A 71 4.26 -28.37 6.78
C ALA A 71 3.40 -27.25 6.17
N GLN A 72 2.48 -26.67 6.95
CA GLN A 72 1.66 -25.51 6.56
C GLN A 72 2.41 -24.18 6.73
N GLY A 73 3.67 -24.23 7.17
CA GLY A 73 4.48 -23.06 7.50
C GLY A 73 4.40 -22.68 8.97
N PRO A 74 4.94 -21.50 9.36
CA PRO A 74 4.87 -21.03 10.74
C PRO A 74 3.40 -20.77 11.13
N PRO A 75 3.03 -20.97 12.41
CA PRO A 75 1.68 -20.62 12.85
C PRO A 75 1.42 -19.12 12.61
N PRO A 76 0.19 -18.73 12.22
CA PRO A 76 -0.11 -17.36 11.89
C PRO A 76 -0.29 -16.50 13.15
N ALA A 77 0.44 -15.39 13.24
CA ALA A 77 0.26 -14.41 14.30
C ALA A 77 -1.08 -13.64 14.19
N TRP A 78 -1.63 -13.55 12.97
CA TRP A 78 -2.91 -12.89 12.69
C TRP A 78 -3.55 -13.55 11.46
N THR A 79 -4.88 -13.63 11.44
CA THR A 79 -5.66 -14.03 10.27
C THR A 79 -6.87 -13.12 10.10
N PRO A 80 -7.23 -12.76 8.86
CA PRO A 80 -8.46 -12.00 8.61
C PRO A 80 -9.70 -12.85 8.89
N THR A 81 -10.84 -12.21 9.14
CA THR A 81 -12.16 -12.87 9.11
C THR A 81 -12.60 -13.15 7.67
N GLU A 82 -13.58 -14.04 7.50
CA GLU A 82 -14.19 -14.26 6.18
C GLU A 82 -14.82 -12.98 5.64
N GLU A 83 -15.51 -12.23 6.51
CA GLU A 83 -16.07 -10.92 6.18
C GLU A 83 -15.00 -9.92 5.73
N GLU A 84 -13.85 -9.85 6.42
CA GLU A 84 -12.73 -8.98 6.04
C GLU A 84 -12.14 -9.38 4.68
N VAL A 85 -12.06 -10.68 4.39
CA VAL A 85 -11.62 -11.19 3.09
C VAL A 85 -12.63 -10.81 2.00
N GLU A 86 -13.92 -11.08 2.22
CA GLU A 86 -15.00 -10.80 1.26
C GLU A 86 -15.17 -9.31 0.95
N ALA A 87 -14.97 -8.44 1.95
CA ALA A 87 -15.05 -6.99 1.80
C ALA A 87 -13.83 -6.36 1.08
N SER A 88 -12.78 -7.14 0.80
CA SER A 88 -11.56 -6.61 0.19
C SER A 88 -11.71 -6.33 -1.31
N ASN A 89 -11.01 -5.30 -1.80
CA ASN A 89 -10.97 -4.98 -3.23
C ASN A 89 -10.43 -6.15 -4.07
N ILE A 90 -9.51 -6.96 -3.54
CA ILE A 90 -8.95 -8.10 -4.26
C ILE A 90 -9.94 -9.26 -4.36
N ALA A 91 -10.78 -9.51 -3.34
CA ALA A 91 -11.87 -10.47 -3.43
C ALA A 91 -12.94 -10.01 -4.42
N ALA A 92 -13.29 -8.72 -4.40
CA ALA A 92 -14.18 -8.14 -5.40
C ALA A 92 -13.64 -8.32 -6.83
N PHE A 93 -12.34 -8.13 -7.02
CA PHE A 93 -11.68 -8.36 -8.30
C PHE A 93 -11.66 -9.84 -8.71
N ALA A 94 -11.31 -10.75 -7.79
CA ALA A 94 -11.36 -12.21 -8.03
C ALA A 94 -12.76 -12.64 -8.49
N LYS A 95 -13.81 -12.17 -7.80
CA LYS A 95 -15.20 -12.43 -8.17
C LYS A 95 -15.56 -11.86 -9.55
N LYS A 96 -15.08 -10.65 -9.88
CA LYS A 96 -15.28 -10.03 -11.21
C LYS A 96 -14.77 -10.94 -12.33
N VAL A 97 -13.63 -11.60 -12.13
CA VAL A 97 -13.04 -12.52 -13.12
C VAL A 97 -13.49 -13.98 -12.94
N GLY A 98 -14.49 -14.24 -12.09
CA GLY A 98 -15.10 -15.56 -11.92
C GLY A 98 -14.32 -16.53 -11.04
N LEU A 99 -13.44 -16.03 -10.16
CA LEU A 99 -12.58 -16.84 -9.29
C LEU A 99 -13.03 -16.77 -7.83
N ALA A 100 -12.89 -17.90 -7.12
CA ALA A 100 -13.39 -18.06 -5.76
C ALA A 100 -12.40 -17.62 -4.68
N SER A 101 -11.11 -17.53 -5.01
CA SER A 101 -10.08 -17.20 -4.02
C SER A 101 -8.96 -16.33 -4.61
N VAL A 102 -8.23 -15.64 -3.74
CA VAL A 102 -7.01 -14.89 -4.10
C VAL A 102 -5.92 -15.82 -4.61
N HIS A 103 -5.87 -17.06 -4.10
CA HIS A 103 -4.95 -18.08 -4.57
C HIS A 103 -5.22 -18.43 -6.04
N ASP A 104 -6.49 -18.68 -6.39
CA ASP A 104 -6.88 -18.99 -7.76
C ASP A 104 -6.69 -17.78 -8.68
N LEU A 105 -6.96 -16.57 -8.18
CA LEU A 105 -6.66 -15.32 -8.87
C LEU A 105 -5.17 -15.21 -9.21
N HIS A 106 -4.28 -15.51 -8.27
CA HIS A 106 -2.85 -15.48 -8.51
C HIS A 106 -2.44 -16.50 -9.59
N ALA A 107 -2.86 -17.77 -9.46
CA ALA A 107 -2.57 -18.81 -10.45
C ALA A 107 -3.07 -18.41 -11.84
N TRP A 108 -4.34 -17.99 -11.93
CA TRP A 108 -4.93 -17.49 -13.17
C TRP A 108 -4.18 -16.29 -13.75
N SER A 109 -3.72 -15.35 -12.92
CA SER A 109 -2.99 -14.16 -13.39
C SER A 109 -1.67 -14.48 -14.10
N VAL A 110 -1.01 -15.56 -13.68
CA VAL A 110 0.25 -16.03 -14.25
C VAL A 110 0.01 -16.73 -15.59
N GLU A 111 -1.02 -17.57 -15.65
CA GLU A 111 -1.41 -18.33 -16.84
C GLU A 111 -2.07 -17.44 -17.91
N ASN A 112 -2.85 -16.45 -17.49
CA ASN A 112 -3.68 -15.59 -18.35
C ASN A 112 -3.23 -14.11 -18.30
N ARG A 113 -1.92 -13.89 -18.36
CA ARG A 113 -1.27 -12.57 -18.18
C ARG A 113 -1.91 -11.42 -18.97
N GLU A 114 -2.22 -11.64 -20.25
CA GLU A 114 -2.81 -10.57 -21.07
C GLU A 114 -4.21 -10.19 -20.61
N GLU A 115 -5.04 -11.17 -20.26
CA GLU A 115 -6.39 -10.92 -19.75
C GLU A 115 -6.34 -10.28 -18.37
N PHE A 116 -5.46 -10.76 -17.49
CA PHE A 116 -5.24 -10.16 -16.18
C PHE A 116 -4.91 -8.66 -16.30
N TRP A 117 -3.93 -8.30 -17.11
CA TRP A 117 -3.52 -6.90 -17.26
C TRP A 117 -4.56 -6.04 -17.98
N ARG A 118 -5.35 -6.61 -18.90
CA ARG A 118 -6.51 -5.95 -19.50
C ARG A 118 -7.56 -5.60 -18.43
N GLN A 119 -7.89 -6.55 -17.56
CA GLN A 119 -8.83 -6.35 -16.45
C GLN A 119 -8.31 -5.33 -15.43
N VAL A 120 -7.01 -5.36 -15.10
CA VAL A 120 -6.39 -4.39 -14.18
C VAL A 120 -6.46 -2.96 -14.75
N VAL A 121 -6.14 -2.77 -16.03
CA VAL A 121 -6.27 -1.48 -16.72
C VAL A 121 -7.69 -0.93 -16.64
N GLU A 122 -8.68 -1.79 -16.86
CA GLU A 122 -10.10 -1.41 -16.78
C GLU A 122 -10.51 -1.03 -15.36
N VAL A 123 -10.17 -1.87 -14.37
CA VAL A 123 -10.54 -1.65 -12.96
C VAL A 123 -9.90 -0.40 -12.38
N LEU A 124 -8.64 -0.12 -12.74
CA LEU A 124 -7.95 1.10 -12.32
C LEU A 124 -8.37 2.34 -13.13
N GLY A 125 -9.16 2.16 -14.20
CA GLY A 125 -9.58 3.25 -15.07
C GLY A 125 -8.40 3.93 -15.77
N ILE A 126 -7.38 3.16 -16.17
CA ILE A 126 -6.19 3.72 -16.84
C ILE A 126 -6.60 4.30 -18.19
N ARG A 127 -6.33 5.59 -18.39
CA ARG A 127 -6.73 6.34 -19.57
C ARG A 127 -5.62 6.36 -20.61
N PHE A 128 -5.92 5.79 -21.78
CA PHE A 128 -5.10 5.89 -22.98
C PHE A 128 -5.67 6.95 -23.92
N ARG A 129 -4.81 7.81 -24.46
CA ARG A 129 -5.14 8.72 -25.58
C ARG A 129 -5.10 7.99 -26.92
N GLU A 130 -4.18 7.04 -27.06
CA GLU A 130 -4.14 6.08 -28.16
C GLU A 130 -4.07 4.68 -27.54
N ALA A 131 -4.98 3.80 -27.94
CA ALA A 131 -5.09 2.46 -27.37
C ALA A 131 -3.88 1.58 -27.74
N PRO A 132 -3.46 0.66 -26.85
CA PRO A 132 -2.44 -0.32 -27.18
C PRO A 132 -2.88 -1.28 -28.29
N THR A 133 -1.92 -1.76 -29.09
CA THR A 133 -2.17 -2.80 -30.10
C THR A 133 -2.24 -4.21 -29.51
N SER A 134 -1.55 -4.45 -28.39
CA SER A 134 -1.64 -5.66 -27.56
C SER A 134 -1.35 -5.31 -26.11
N VAL A 135 -1.59 -6.23 -25.17
CA VAL A 135 -1.27 -6.00 -23.76
C VAL A 135 0.21 -6.16 -23.48
N VAL A 136 0.85 -7.17 -24.07
CA VAL A 136 2.29 -7.39 -23.96
C VAL A 136 2.83 -7.95 -25.26
N ASP A 137 4.09 -7.65 -25.56
CA ASP A 137 4.88 -8.24 -26.62
C ASP A 137 6.15 -8.85 -26.01
N LEU A 138 6.24 -10.18 -26.08
CA LEU A 138 7.31 -11.00 -25.51
C LEU A 138 8.25 -11.59 -26.57
N ARG A 139 8.24 -11.09 -27.81
CA ARG A 139 9.06 -11.64 -28.92
C ARG A 139 10.57 -11.62 -28.63
N ARG A 140 11.02 -10.79 -27.69
CA ARG A 140 12.42 -10.69 -27.26
C ARG A 140 12.76 -11.49 -26.00
N GLY A 141 11.84 -12.31 -25.50
CA GLY A 141 11.99 -13.01 -24.22
C GLY A 141 11.22 -12.33 -23.09
N VAL A 142 11.00 -13.08 -22.01
CA VAL A 142 10.25 -12.63 -20.82
C VAL A 142 11.04 -11.61 -19.99
N GLU A 143 12.35 -11.57 -20.19
CA GLU A 143 13.30 -10.63 -19.59
C GLU A 143 13.31 -9.25 -20.30
N TYR A 144 12.73 -9.16 -21.50
CA TYR A 144 12.60 -7.89 -22.27
C TYR A 144 11.15 -7.63 -22.71
N PRO A 145 10.17 -7.59 -21.78
CA PRO A 145 8.78 -7.43 -22.14
C PRO A 145 8.50 -6.01 -22.63
N ARG A 146 7.69 -5.88 -23.68
CA ARG A 146 7.11 -4.59 -24.11
C ARG A 146 5.64 -4.56 -23.73
N TRP A 147 5.31 -3.81 -22.69
CA TRP A 147 3.94 -3.65 -22.21
C TRP A 147 3.20 -2.57 -23.00
N PHE A 148 1.94 -2.85 -23.34
CA PHE A 148 1.02 -1.94 -24.02
C PHE A 148 1.62 -1.26 -25.27
N PRO A 149 2.25 -2.01 -26.20
CA PRO A 149 2.87 -1.43 -27.39
C PRO A 149 1.88 -0.56 -28.19
N GLY A 150 2.37 0.58 -28.69
CA GLY A 150 1.57 1.53 -29.46
C GLY A 150 0.67 2.44 -28.63
N ALA A 151 0.47 2.16 -27.33
CA ALA A 151 -0.30 3.03 -26.48
C ALA A 151 0.36 4.40 -26.30
N ARG A 152 -0.46 5.45 -26.23
CA ARG A 152 -0.04 6.77 -25.76
C ARG A 152 -0.95 7.22 -24.64
N MET A 153 -0.36 7.74 -23.58
CA MET A 153 -1.07 8.21 -22.40
C MET A 153 -0.30 9.31 -21.69
N ASN A 154 -0.99 10.00 -20.78
CA ASN A 154 -0.35 10.67 -19.67
C ASN A 154 -0.96 10.10 -18.38
N ILE A 155 -0.14 9.47 -17.53
CA ILE A 155 -0.65 8.79 -16.34
C ILE A 155 -1.39 9.75 -15.40
N ALA A 156 -1.02 11.04 -15.38
CA ALA A 156 -1.72 12.02 -14.56
C ALA A 156 -3.22 12.12 -14.92
N GLU A 157 -3.63 11.87 -16.17
CA GLU A 157 -5.05 11.84 -16.56
C GLU A 157 -5.83 10.73 -15.87
N SER A 158 -5.16 9.65 -15.50
CA SER A 158 -5.72 8.54 -14.72
C SER A 158 -5.73 8.83 -13.21
N CYS A 159 -5.00 9.85 -12.75
CA CYS A 159 -5.02 10.28 -11.35
C CYS A 159 -6.20 11.21 -11.05
N PHE A 160 -6.63 12.05 -12.00
CA PHE A 160 -7.71 13.03 -11.81
C PHE A 160 -9.07 12.48 -12.29
N GLN A 161 -9.57 11.43 -11.62
CA GLN A 161 -10.86 10.79 -11.95
C GLN A 161 -12.02 11.18 -11.01
N ALA A 162 -11.72 11.71 -9.83
CA ALA A 162 -12.72 12.13 -8.85
C ALA A 162 -13.32 13.51 -9.16
N GLN A 163 -14.40 13.87 -8.44
CA GLN A 163 -15.01 15.20 -8.53
C GLN A 163 -14.05 16.30 -8.05
N ALA A 164 -14.15 17.49 -8.64
CA ALA A 164 -13.19 18.58 -8.40
C ALA A 164 -13.19 19.10 -6.96
N ASP A 165 -14.30 18.97 -6.24
CA ASP A 165 -14.48 19.36 -4.83
C ASP A 165 -14.16 18.23 -3.85
N ALA A 166 -13.91 17.01 -4.33
CA ALA A 166 -13.54 15.89 -3.47
C ALA A 166 -12.13 16.09 -2.87
N PRO A 167 -11.86 15.62 -1.64
CA PRO A 167 -10.52 15.61 -1.06
C PRO A 167 -9.52 14.82 -1.91
N ALA A 168 -8.38 15.43 -2.25
CA ALA A 168 -7.28 14.77 -2.95
C ALA A 168 -6.07 14.54 -2.04
N ILE A 169 -5.67 15.57 -1.28
CA ILE A 169 -4.50 15.53 -0.41
C ILE A 169 -4.90 16.03 0.97
N VAL A 170 -4.66 15.21 1.99
CA VAL A 170 -4.69 15.63 3.40
C VAL A 170 -3.25 15.83 3.83
N TYR A 171 -2.91 17.04 4.28
CA TYR A 171 -1.53 17.39 4.64
C TYR A 171 -1.51 18.27 5.88
N GLN A 172 -0.35 18.34 6.55
CA GLN A 172 -0.15 19.19 7.71
C GLN A 172 1.14 19.99 7.51
N PRO A 173 1.05 21.32 7.35
CA PRO A 173 2.23 22.19 7.37
C PRO A 173 2.96 22.11 8.71
N GLU A 174 4.27 22.34 8.70
CA GLU A 174 5.05 22.42 9.93
C GLU A 174 4.50 23.53 10.85
N GLY A 175 4.29 23.20 12.13
CA GLY A 175 3.66 24.10 13.09
C GLY A 175 2.17 24.41 12.83
N GLY A 176 1.58 23.85 11.78
CA GLY A 176 0.19 24.05 11.38
C GLY A 176 -0.76 22.91 11.78
N GLY A 177 -2.06 23.12 11.52
CA GLY A 177 -3.09 22.10 11.64
C GLY A 177 -3.25 21.26 10.37
N ILE A 178 -4.01 20.17 10.45
CA ILE A 178 -4.37 19.35 9.29
C ILE A 178 -5.22 20.17 8.31
N GLN A 179 -4.84 20.14 7.05
CA GLN A 179 -5.48 20.80 5.92
C GLN A 179 -5.85 19.78 4.85
N VAL A 180 -6.78 20.17 3.97
CA VAL A 180 -7.26 19.34 2.86
C VAL A 180 -7.23 20.17 1.59
N ALA A 181 -6.55 19.67 0.57
CA ALA A 181 -6.64 20.19 -0.80
C ALA A 181 -7.54 19.29 -1.63
N THR A 182 -8.42 19.90 -2.40
CA THR A 182 -9.35 19.23 -3.31
C THR A 182 -8.67 18.80 -4.61
N TYR A 183 -9.29 17.87 -5.34
CA TYR A 183 -8.82 17.46 -6.68
C TYR A 183 -8.70 18.64 -7.64
N GLY A 184 -9.64 19.59 -7.60
CA GLY A 184 -9.64 20.78 -8.44
C GLY A 184 -8.54 21.78 -8.07
N GLU A 185 -8.21 21.92 -6.79
CA GLU A 185 -7.06 22.73 -6.36
C GLU A 185 -5.73 22.11 -6.77
N LEU A 186 -5.56 20.81 -6.54
CA LEU A 186 -4.37 20.07 -6.95
C LEU A 186 -4.18 20.09 -8.47
N ASP A 187 -5.26 19.92 -9.24
CA ASP A 187 -5.20 19.98 -10.71
C ASP A 187 -4.83 21.38 -11.20
N ARG A 188 -5.41 22.44 -10.62
CA ARG A 188 -5.03 23.82 -10.96
C ARG A 188 -3.56 24.10 -10.66
N LEU A 189 -3.06 23.69 -9.49
CA LEU A 189 -1.68 23.94 -9.08
C LEU A 189 -0.69 23.16 -9.96
N SER A 190 -0.95 21.87 -10.19
CA SER A 190 -0.11 21.04 -11.06
C SER A 190 -0.14 21.48 -12.53
N ASN A 191 -1.29 21.93 -13.04
CA ASN A 191 -1.39 22.50 -14.39
C ASN A 191 -0.64 23.83 -14.53
N ARG A 192 -0.63 24.69 -13.49
CA ARG A 192 0.19 25.91 -13.49
C ARG A 192 1.67 25.57 -13.62
N PHE A 193 2.13 24.59 -12.85
CA PHE A 193 3.51 24.13 -12.90
C PHE A 193 3.87 23.50 -14.25
N ALA A 194 3.00 22.63 -14.79
CA ALA A 194 3.18 22.03 -16.12
C ALA A 194 3.32 23.10 -17.22
N ARG A 195 2.48 24.15 -17.19
CA ARG A 195 2.56 25.27 -18.14
C ARG A 195 3.88 26.03 -18.02
N ALA A 196 4.34 26.30 -16.80
CA ALA A 196 5.62 26.96 -16.57
C ALA A 196 6.80 26.15 -17.17
N LEU A 197 6.80 24.82 -17.00
CA LEU A 197 7.81 23.94 -17.60
C LEU A 197 7.75 23.89 -19.12
N VAL A 198 6.56 23.91 -19.71
CA VAL A 198 6.42 23.97 -21.18
C VAL A 198 6.98 25.29 -21.72
N THR A 199 6.81 26.39 -20.98
CA THR A 199 7.33 27.71 -21.38
C THR A 199 8.81 27.94 -21.07
N SER A 200 9.46 27.08 -20.28
CA SER A 200 10.88 27.27 -19.91
C SER A 200 11.86 26.96 -21.05
N GLY A 201 11.39 26.33 -22.13
CA GLY A 201 12.23 25.90 -23.25
C GLY A 201 13.05 24.64 -22.96
N LEU A 202 12.76 23.92 -21.86
CA LEU A 202 13.41 22.65 -21.55
C LEU A 202 13.20 21.64 -22.71
N PRO A 203 14.25 20.98 -23.23
CA PRO A 203 14.10 20.01 -24.30
C PRO A 203 13.19 18.85 -23.90
N ARG A 204 12.40 18.34 -24.86
CA ARG A 204 11.61 17.11 -24.65
C ARG A 204 12.51 15.97 -24.15
N GLU A 205 11.95 15.09 -23.34
CA GLU A 205 12.66 13.95 -22.71
C GLU A 205 13.69 14.33 -21.63
N SER A 206 13.86 15.62 -21.31
CA SER A 206 14.65 16.03 -20.14
C SER A 206 14.02 15.53 -18.84
N SER A 207 14.86 15.34 -17.82
CA SER A 207 14.40 15.17 -16.45
C SER A 207 14.36 16.50 -15.70
N VAL A 208 13.41 16.63 -14.78
CA VAL A 208 13.28 17.73 -13.83
C VAL A 208 13.51 17.17 -12.43
N ALA A 209 14.51 17.70 -11.73
CA ALA A 209 14.77 17.32 -10.37
C ALA A 209 13.83 18.03 -9.40
N LEU A 210 13.28 17.29 -8.45
CA LEU A 210 12.52 17.83 -7.33
C LEU A 210 13.32 17.58 -6.06
N VAL A 211 13.81 18.67 -5.46
CA VAL A 211 14.56 18.73 -4.21
C VAL A 211 13.68 19.48 -3.22
N MET A 212 12.62 18.83 -2.73
CA MET A 212 11.60 19.48 -1.91
C MET A 212 11.17 18.57 -0.75
N PRO A 213 10.83 19.12 0.42
CA PRO A 213 10.16 18.39 1.48
C PRO A 213 8.75 17.96 1.05
N MET A 214 8.10 17.13 1.88
CA MET A 214 6.76 16.58 1.62
C MET A 214 5.64 17.62 1.80
N THR A 215 5.54 18.57 0.87
CA THR A 215 4.49 19.61 0.85
C THR A 215 3.46 19.37 -0.25
N LEU A 216 2.33 20.09 -0.18
CA LEU A 216 1.33 20.10 -1.26
C LEU A 216 1.96 20.54 -2.59
N GLU A 217 2.84 21.53 -2.56
CA GLU A 217 3.56 22.07 -3.71
C GLU A 217 4.49 21.01 -4.32
N ALA A 218 5.14 20.17 -3.51
CA ALA A 218 5.97 19.09 -4.01
C ALA A 218 5.16 18.05 -4.80
N VAL A 219 3.98 17.67 -4.29
CA VAL A 219 3.04 16.78 -5.00
C VAL A 219 2.55 17.43 -6.30
N ALA A 220 2.16 18.71 -6.24
CA ALA A 220 1.70 19.43 -7.42
C ALA A 220 2.80 19.63 -8.47
N ALA A 221 4.04 19.89 -8.04
CA ALA A 221 5.21 19.98 -8.91
C ALA A 221 5.48 18.63 -9.59
N TYR A 222 5.48 17.53 -8.84
CA TYR A 222 5.62 16.16 -9.39
C TYR A 222 4.59 15.88 -10.48
N LEU A 223 3.31 16.08 -10.19
CA LEU A 223 2.24 15.88 -11.16
C LEU A 223 2.37 16.86 -12.34
N GLY A 224 2.84 18.08 -12.10
CA GLY A 224 3.10 19.07 -13.14
C GLY A 224 4.21 18.67 -14.11
N VAL A 225 5.33 18.11 -13.62
CA VAL A 225 6.40 17.53 -14.46
C VAL A 225 5.83 16.41 -15.34
N VAL A 226 5.07 15.49 -14.73
CA VAL A 226 4.45 14.35 -15.45
C VAL A 226 3.44 14.84 -16.49
N LYS A 227 2.58 15.81 -16.15
CA LYS A 227 1.61 16.44 -17.07
C LYS A 227 2.31 17.09 -18.27
N ALA A 228 3.45 17.73 -18.04
CA ALA A 228 4.26 18.35 -19.10
C ALA A 228 5.02 17.32 -19.98
N GLY A 229 5.07 16.05 -19.57
CA GLY A 229 5.70 14.96 -20.33
C GLY A 229 7.20 14.82 -20.10
N TYR A 230 7.70 15.31 -18.97
CA TYR A 230 9.10 15.16 -18.56
C TYR A 230 9.24 14.03 -17.52
N ALA A 231 10.47 13.55 -17.33
CA ALA A 231 10.79 12.61 -16.25
C ALA A 231 11.03 13.35 -14.93
N VAL A 232 10.58 12.80 -13.82
CA VAL A 232 10.87 13.34 -12.48
C VAL A 232 12.10 12.66 -11.90
N ALA A 233 13.05 13.45 -11.40
CA ALA A 233 14.13 12.96 -10.54
C ALA A 233 13.89 13.44 -9.10
N SER A 234 13.26 12.60 -8.28
CA SER A 234 13.02 12.91 -6.87
C SER A 234 14.31 12.76 -6.06
N ILE A 235 14.73 13.82 -5.39
CA ILE A 235 15.94 13.87 -4.58
C ILE A 235 15.54 14.36 -3.19
N ALA A 236 15.94 13.62 -2.15
CA ALA A 236 15.69 14.03 -0.77
C ALA A 236 16.36 15.38 -0.49
N ASP A 237 15.60 16.32 0.08
CA ASP A 237 16.06 17.66 0.44
C ASP A 237 17.02 17.66 1.63
N SER A 238 17.00 16.60 2.44
CA SER A 238 17.92 16.38 3.57
C SER A 238 19.34 15.97 3.18
N PHE A 239 19.61 15.78 1.88
CA PHE A 239 20.95 15.42 1.43
C PHE A 239 21.92 16.59 1.46
N ALA A 240 23.19 16.28 1.76
CA ALA A 240 24.29 17.23 1.58
C ALA A 240 24.39 17.66 0.11
N ALA A 241 24.94 18.85 -0.12
CA ALA A 241 25.04 19.44 -1.46
C ALA A 241 25.73 18.51 -2.49
N ASP A 242 26.79 17.80 -2.10
CA ASP A 242 27.52 16.88 -2.98
C ASP A 242 26.69 15.65 -3.38
N GLU A 243 25.82 15.19 -2.48
CA GLU A 243 24.89 14.09 -2.73
C GLU A 243 23.78 14.54 -3.70
N ILE A 244 23.23 15.75 -3.52
CA ILE A 244 22.28 16.35 -4.46
C ILE A 244 22.93 16.51 -5.83
N ALA A 245 24.13 17.09 -5.90
CA ALA A 245 24.86 17.28 -7.14
C ALA A 245 25.14 15.96 -7.89
N THR A 246 25.45 14.89 -7.15
CA THR A 246 25.64 13.55 -7.73
C THR A 246 24.37 13.02 -8.39
N ARG A 247 23.20 13.19 -7.75
CA ARG A 247 21.92 12.73 -8.31
C ARG A 247 21.47 13.56 -9.49
N LEU A 248 21.68 14.88 -9.45
CA LEU A 248 21.44 15.77 -10.59
C LEU A 248 22.24 15.34 -11.83
N ARG A 249 23.51 14.94 -11.66
CA ARG A 249 24.35 14.41 -12.74
C ARG A 249 23.83 13.07 -13.28
N ILE A 250 23.50 12.12 -12.39
CA ILE A 250 22.98 10.80 -12.79
C ILE A 250 21.69 10.95 -13.60
N ALA A 251 20.78 11.81 -13.14
CA ALA A 251 19.50 12.04 -13.80
C ALA A 251 19.61 12.92 -15.06
N SER A 252 20.77 13.54 -15.32
CA SER A 252 20.97 14.54 -16.38
C SER A 252 19.88 15.62 -16.35
N SER A 253 19.56 16.11 -15.15
CA SER A 253 18.44 17.04 -14.97
C SER A 253 18.75 18.42 -15.53
N GLY A 254 17.88 18.90 -16.42
CA GLY A 254 18.01 20.23 -17.04
C GLY A 254 17.45 21.36 -16.18
N LEU A 255 16.67 21.02 -15.14
CA LEU A 255 16.09 21.97 -14.19
C LEU A 255 15.96 21.30 -12.82
N ALA A 256 16.14 22.07 -11.75
CA ALA A 256 15.85 21.64 -10.38
C ALA A 256 14.82 22.59 -9.74
N VAL A 257 13.86 22.01 -9.02
CA VAL A 257 12.88 22.74 -8.21
C VAL A 257 13.15 22.47 -6.75
N THR A 258 13.24 23.55 -5.98
CA THR A 258 13.46 23.55 -4.54
C THR A 258 12.59 24.63 -3.91
N LEU A 259 12.46 24.59 -2.60
CA LEU A 259 11.92 25.67 -1.80
C LEU A 259 13.06 26.57 -1.30
N ASP A 260 12.72 27.79 -0.93
CA ASP A 260 13.55 28.61 -0.06
C ASP A 260 13.58 28.02 1.36
N VAL A 261 14.46 28.55 2.20
CA VAL A 261 14.53 28.14 3.59
C VAL A 261 13.26 28.62 4.28
N MET A 262 12.44 27.70 4.79
CA MET A 262 11.32 28.02 5.70
C MET A 262 11.85 28.52 7.04
#